data_AF-A0A1Q2YYA7-F1
#
_entry.id   AF-A0A1Q2YYA7-F1
#
_cell.length_a   1.000
_cell.length_b   1.000
_cell.length_c   1.000
_cell.angle_alpha   90.00
_cell.angle_beta   90.00
_cell.angle_gamma   90.00
#
_symmetry.space_group_name_H-M   'P 1'
#
loop_
_entity.id
_entity.type
_entity.pdbx_description
1 polymer ?
#
loop_
_entity_poly.entity_id
_entity_poly.type
_entity_poly.pdbx_seq_one_letter_code
_entity_poly.pdbx_strand_id
1 'polypeptide(L)'
;MREAKRRGLRVVRNVRGLRAEGEARVERVRWESGSLPCDTLLLHEGVIPSTHVSRAIGLEHRWDTAQLCWRPVLDAWGATSQERIAIAGDGGGIGGWEAALATGRLVALDAARRLGRISEAERDHRAGPHHAALAAALSLRPFLDALYAPAPEVLAPRDDATVVCRCEEVTAGQVRLAARLGATGPNQAKAYLRAGMGPCQGRMCGTTVAALIAAERGFSIEDAGTLRPRAPFKPLTVGELAALPPEEVA
;
A
#
# COMPACT_ATOMS: atom_id res chain seq x y z
N MET A 1 -19.86 12.61 -2.76
CA MET A 1 -20.37 13.35 -3.95
C MET A 1 -21.68 14.09 -3.70
N ARG A 2 -22.78 13.42 -3.31
CA ARG A 2 -24.05 14.11 -2.98
C ARG A 2 -23.88 15.13 -1.84
N GLU A 3 -23.18 14.75 -0.78
CA GLU A 3 -22.88 15.66 0.34
C GLU A 3 -22.05 16.87 -0.08
N ALA A 4 -21.00 16.67 -0.88
CA ALA A 4 -20.19 17.77 -1.42
C ALA A 4 -21.05 18.77 -2.22
N LYS A 5 -21.94 18.25 -3.09
CA LYS A 5 -22.88 19.10 -3.84
C LYS A 5 -23.87 19.83 -2.93
N ARG A 6 -24.41 19.16 -1.90
CA ARG A 6 -25.31 19.77 -0.91
C ARG A 6 -24.64 20.94 -0.16
N ARG A 7 -23.34 20.81 0.11
CA ARG A 7 -22.52 21.86 0.73
C ARG A 7 -22.02 22.92 -0.25
N GLY A 8 -22.48 22.91 -1.50
CA GLY A 8 -22.07 23.89 -2.51
C GLY A 8 -20.63 23.73 -3.00
N LEU A 9 -19.97 22.60 -2.73
CA LEU A 9 -18.61 22.37 -3.20
C LEU A 9 -18.60 22.15 -4.72
N ARG A 10 -17.70 22.86 -5.41
CA ARG A 10 -17.45 22.64 -6.84
C ARG A 10 -16.83 21.27 -7.04
N VAL A 11 -17.51 20.43 -7.82
CA VAL A 11 -17.01 19.10 -8.20
C VAL A 11 -16.70 19.09 -9.69
N VAL A 12 -15.41 18.94 -10.02
CA VAL A 12 -14.94 18.70 -11.39
C VAL A 12 -14.70 17.20 -11.56
N ARG A 13 -15.20 16.62 -12.66
CA ARG A 13 -15.07 15.20 -12.98
C ARG A 13 -14.14 15.00 -14.16
N ASN A 14 -13.63 13.78 -14.34
CA ASN A 14 -12.77 13.41 -15.47
C ASN A 14 -11.51 14.30 -15.57
N VAL A 15 -10.94 14.67 -14.43
CA VAL A 15 -9.68 15.43 -14.36
C VAL A 15 -8.54 14.52 -14.84
N ARG A 16 -7.77 14.99 -15.83
CA ARG A 16 -6.64 14.28 -16.43
C ARG A 16 -5.44 15.21 -16.56
N GLY A 17 -4.23 14.67 -16.47
CA GLY A 17 -3.00 15.46 -16.55
C GLY A 17 -2.90 16.52 -15.46
N LEU A 18 -3.29 16.17 -14.22
CA LEU A 18 -3.24 17.10 -13.09
C LEU A 18 -1.79 17.51 -12.81
N ARG A 19 -1.56 18.82 -12.71
CA ARG A 19 -0.28 19.45 -12.38
C ARG A 19 -0.48 20.48 -11.28
N ALA A 20 0.39 20.47 -10.28
CA ALA A 20 0.52 21.55 -9.33
C ALA A 20 1.56 22.56 -9.88
N GLU A 21 1.20 23.83 -9.90
CA GLU A 21 2.03 24.92 -10.40
C GLU A 21 2.29 25.95 -9.30
N GLY A 22 3.51 26.47 -9.25
CA GLY A 22 3.99 27.48 -8.31
C GLY A 22 5.50 27.36 -8.11
N GLU A 23 6.10 28.35 -7.45
CA GLU A 23 7.56 28.39 -7.22
C GLU A 23 7.92 27.79 -5.85
N ALA A 24 7.54 28.45 -4.75
CA ALA A 24 7.83 28.00 -3.38
C ALA A 24 6.68 27.19 -2.75
N ARG A 25 5.46 27.32 -3.26
CA ARG A 25 4.25 26.61 -2.82
C ARG A 25 3.33 26.41 -4.01
N VAL A 26 2.31 25.56 -3.87
CA VAL A 26 1.24 25.50 -4.88
C VAL A 26 0.49 26.83 -4.90
N GLU A 27 0.29 27.37 -6.09
CA GLU A 27 -0.50 28.58 -6.34
C GLU A 27 -1.68 28.28 -7.26
N ARG A 28 -1.58 27.20 -8.03
CA ARG A 28 -2.57 26.77 -8.99
C ARG A 28 -2.48 25.27 -9.22
N VAL A 29 -3.63 24.66 -9.47
CA VAL A 29 -3.72 23.36 -10.12
C VAL A 29 -4.20 23.51 -11.55
N ARG A 30 -3.57 22.81 -12.46
CA ARG A 30 -3.93 22.74 -13.88
C ARG A 30 -4.22 21.29 -14.26
N TRP A 31 -5.16 21.11 -15.16
CA TRP A 31 -5.46 19.83 -15.81
C TRP A 31 -5.83 20.13 -17.27
N GLU A 32 -5.98 19.10 -18.10
CA GLU A 32 -6.16 19.27 -19.56
C GLU A 32 -7.30 20.22 -19.95
N SER A 33 -8.39 20.24 -19.19
CA SER A 33 -9.59 21.04 -19.47
C SER A 33 -9.78 22.26 -18.57
N GLY A 34 -8.79 22.64 -17.76
CA GLY A 34 -8.93 23.82 -16.91
C GLY A 34 -7.84 24.05 -15.88
N SER A 35 -8.02 25.11 -15.10
CA SER A 35 -7.17 25.39 -13.94
C SER A 35 -7.97 26.05 -12.83
N LEU A 36 -7.42 26.00 -11.62
CA LEU A 36 -7.99 26.62 -10.44
C LEU A 36 -6.85 27.17 -9.56
N PRO A 37 -6.88 28.43 -9.13
CA PRO A 37 -5.95 28.90 -8.10
C PRO A 37 -6.21 28.18 -6.78
N CYS A 38 -5.15 27.76 -6.11
CA CYS A 38 -5.24 27.13 -4.80
C CYS A 38 -3.88 27.23 -4.09
N ASP A 39 -3.91 27.36 -2.77
CA ASP A 39 -2.71 27.33 -1.91
C ASP A 39 -2.42 25.93 -1.33
N THR A 40 -3.36 25.01 -1.48
CA THR A 40 -3.32 23.67 -0.90
C THR A 40 -3.91 22.64 -1.86
N LEU A 41 -3.17 21.55 -2.07
CA LEU A 41 -3.63 20.39 -2.84
C LEU A 41 -3.63 19.14 -1.95
N LEU A 42 -4.79 18.53 -1.77
CA LEU A 42 -4.96 17.27 -1.06
C LEU A 42 -5.23 16.15 -2.08
N LEU A 43 -4.31 15.19 -2.16
CA LEU A 43 -4.41 14.06 -3.09
C LEU A 43 -4.88 12.80 -2.36
N HIS A 44 -5.81 12.08 -2.98
CA HIS A 44 -6.22 10.75 -2.56
C HIS A 44 -6.30 9.86 -3.80
N GLU A 45 -5.33 8.96 -3.92
CA GLU A 45 -5.12 8.12 -5.11
C GLU A 45 -5.25 6.62 -4.75
N GLY A 46 -6.03 6.34 -3.71
CA GLY A 46 -6.21 5.02 -3.15
C GLY A 46 -5.45 4.80 -1.84
N VAL A 47 -5.61 3.59 -1.30
CA VAL A 47 -4.92 3.09 -0.12
C VAL A 47 -4.47 1.68 -0.41
N ILE A 48 -3.32 1.29 0.15
CA ILE A 48 -2.77 -0.05 0.02
C ILE A 48 -2.43 -0.62 1.40
N PRO A 49 -2.45 -1.96 1.59
CA PRO A 49 -2.09 -2.57 2.87
C PRO A 49 -0.66 -2.21 3.30
N SER A 50 -0.47 -1.98 4.60
CA SER A 50 0.87 -1.76 5.15
C SER A 50 1.62 -3.09 5.28
N THR A 51 2.30 -3.49 4.20
CA THR A 51 2.99 -4.80 4.10
C THR A 51 4.46 -4.79 4.53
N HIS A 52 4.95 -3.72 5.18
CA HIS A 52 6.38 -3.60 5.48
C HIS A 52 6.86 -4.65 6.47
N VAL A 53 6.11 -4.84 7.56
CA VAL A 53 6.44 -5.83 8.59
C VAL A 53 6.24 -7.24 8.06
N SER A 54 5.09 -7.50 7.42
CA SER A 54 4.78 -8.82 6.84
C SER A 54 5.82 -9.26 5.81
N ARG A 55 6.35 -8.34 4.99
CA ARG A 55 7.40 -8.65 4.01
C ARG A 55 8.78 -8.79 4.65
N ALA A 56 9.08 -8.02 5.70
CA ALA A 56 10.37 -8.11 6.39
C ALA A 56 10.55 -9.44 7.12
N ILE A 57 9.47 -9.98 7.69
CA ILE A 57 9.49 -11.28 8.36
C ILE A 57 9.33 -12.45 7.38
N GLY A 58 9.24 -12.19 6.07
CA GLY A 58 9.22 -13.23 5.04
C GLY A 58 7.87 -13.91 4.85
N LEU A 59 6.76 -13.25 5.15
CA LEU A 59 5.44 -13.78 4.77
C LEU A 59 5.28 -13.77 3.25
N GLU A 60 4.59 -14.77 2.72
CA GLU A 60 4.25 -14.84 1.32
C GLU A 60 3.28 -13.71 0.93
N HIS A 61 3.54 -13.06 -0.20
CA HIS A 61 2.68 -12.02 -0.76
C HIS A 61 2.45 -12.27 -2.24
N ARG A 62 1.28 -11.86 -2.71
CA ARG A 62 0.93 -11.85 -4.13
C ARG A 62 0.51 -10.45 -4.56
N TRP A 63 0.67 -10.17 -5.84
CA TRP A 63 0.11 -8.97 -6.44
C TRP A 63 -1.41 -9.13 -6.63
N ASP A 64 -2.16 -8.12 -6.22
CA ASP A 64 -3.60 -8.01 -6.42
C ASP A 64 -3.84 -6.99 -7.54
N THR A 65 -4.28 -7.48 -8.69
CA THR A 65 -4.51 -6.66 -9.89
C THR A 65 -5.76 -5.79 -9.79
N ALA A 66 -6.71 -6.11 -8.90
CA ALA A 66 -7.90 -5.30 -8.69
C ALA A 66 -7.58 -4.11 -7.78
N GLN A 67 -6.78 -4.33 -6.73
CA GLN A 67 -6.40 -3.28 -5.78
C GLN A 67 -5.05 -2.60 -6.10
N LEU A 68 -4.34 -3.08 -7.14
CA LEU A 68 -3.02 -2.61 -7.56
C LEU A 68 -2.02 -2.55 -6.40
N CYS A 69 -1.96 -3.62 -5.60
CA CYS A 69 -1.10 -3.67 -4.43
C CYS A 69 -0.61 -5.08 -4.10
N TRP A 70 0.44 -5.14 -3.30
CA TRP A 70 0.91 -6.39 -2.71
C TRP A 70 0.05 -6.76 -1.50
N ARG A 71 -0.45 -7.98 -1.45
CA ARG A 71 -1.24 -8.52 -0.34
C ARG A 71 -0.59 -9.77 0.24
N PRO A 72 -0.58 -9.97 1.56
CA PRO A 72 -0.17 -11.24 2.13
C PRO A 72 -1.12 -12.34 1.66
N VAL A 73 -0.60 -13.56 1.48
CA VAL A 73 -1.42 -14.73 1.23
C VAL A 73 -1.99 -15.21 2.57
N LEU A 74 -3.32 -15.22 2.69
CA LEU A 74 -4.04 -15.54 3.91
C LEU A 74 -5.10 -16.62 3.67
N ASP A 75 -5.35 -17.46 4.67
CA ASP A 75 -6.49 -18.37 4.69
C ASP A 75 -7.78 -17.67 5.19
N ALA A 76 -8.87 -18.44 5.32
CA ALA A 76 -10.18 -17.94 5.79
C ALA A 76 -10.17 -17.43 7.24
N TRP A 77 -9.13 -17.75 8.01
CA TRP A 77 -8.93 -17.37 9.40
C TRP A 77 -7.87 -16.27 9.56
N GLY A 78 -7.33 -15.76 8.44
CA GLY A 78 -6.24 -14.78 8.43
C GLY A 78 -4.88 -15.35 8.81
N ALA A 79 -4.72 -16.67 8.82
CA ALA A 79 -3.42 -17.31 9.00
C ALA A 79 -2.53 -17.05 7.78
N THR A 80 -1.24 -16.86 8.03
CA THR A 80 -0.25 -16.55 6.99
C THR A 80 0.56 -17.79 6.60
N SER A 81 1.55 -17.63 5.73
CA SER A 81 2.54 -18.66 5.42
C SER A 81 3.42 -19.06 6.62
N GLN A 82 3.34 -18.37 7.76
CA GLN A 82 3.98 -18.74 9.01
C GLN A 82 2.95 -19.07 10.09
N GLU A 83 3.10 -20.26 10.70
CA GLU A 83 2.12 -20.85 11.60
C GLU A 83 1.71 -19.95 12.79
N ARG A 84 2.67 -19.18 13.31
CA ARG A 84 2.48 -18.35 14.52
C ARG A 84 2.04 -16.93 14.20
N ILE A 85 1.80 -16.60 12.93
CA ILE A 85 1.50 -15.24 12.50
C ILE A 85 0.18 -15.22 11.74
N ALA A 86 -0.72 -14.35 12.19
CA ALA A 86 -1.97 -14.05 11.53
C ALA A 86 -2.06 -12.55 11.23
N ILE A 87 -2.82 -12.20 10.19
CA ILE A 87 -3.08 -10.82 9.79
C ILE A 87 -4.60 -10.60 9.77
N ALA A 88 -5.02 -9.52 10.39
CA ALA A 88 -6.41 -9.06 10.41
C ALA A 88 -6.54 -7.68 9.77
N GLY A 89 -7.77 -7.30 9.45
CA GLY A 89 -8.06 -5.95 8.98
C GLY A 89 -7.53 -5.66 7.58
N ASP A 90 -7.36 -4.37 7.30
CA ASP A 90 -6.84 -3.90 6.01
C ASP A 90 -5.37 -4.29 5.76
N GLY A 91 -4.68 -4.86 6.75
CA GLY A 91 -3.37 -5.49 6.56
C GLY A 91 -3.40 -6.69 5.61
N GLY A 92 -4.56 -7.37 5.49
CA GLY A 92 -4.78 -8.48 4.57
C GLY A 92 -5.25 -8.07 3.16
N GLY A 93 -5.57 -6.79 2.96
CA GLY A 93 -6.23 -6.28 1.76
C GLY A 93 -7.30 -5.24 2.12
N ILE A 94 -7.59 -4.31 1.21
CA ILE A 94 -8.50 -3.20 1.49
C ILE A 94 -9.95 -3.66 1.38
N GLY A 95 -10.57 -4.00 2.51
CA GLY A 95 -11.96 -4.43 2.60
C GLY A 95 -12.91 -3.36 3.14
N GLY A 96 -12.36 -2.35 3.81
CA GLY A 96 -13.14 -1.36 4.55
C GLY A 96 -13.38 -1.79 6.00
N TRP A 97 -13.83 -0.84 6.83
CA TRP A 97 -13.85 -1.00 8.28
C TRP A 97 -14.74 -2.15 8.78
N GLU A 98 -15.86 -2.44 8.13
CA GLU A 98 -16.76 -3.55 8.49
C GLU A 98 -16.08 -4.91 8.25
N ALA A 99 -15.43 -5.08 7.10
CA ALA A 99 -14.62 -6.25 6.81
C ALA A 99 -13.43 -6.36 7.79
N ALA A 100 -12.84 -5.24 8.17
CA ALA A 100 -11.74 -5.23 9.12
C ALA A 100 -12.15 -5.70 10.52
N LEU A 101 -13.34 -5.28 10.99
CA LEU A 101 -13.90 -5.77 12.26
C LEU A 101 -14.18 -7.28 12.20
N ALA A 102 -14.82 -7.75 11.12
CA ALA A 102 -15.16 -9.15 10.95
C ALA A 102 -13.91 -10.04 10.90
N THR A 103 -12.91 -9.68 10.09
CA THR A 103 -11.63 -10.40 10.01
C THR A 103 -10.87 -10.39 11.34
N GLY A 104 -10.88 -9.28 12.08
CA GLY A 104 -10.30 -9.23 13.43
C GLY A 104 -10.92 -10.22 14.40
N ARG A 105 -12.25 -10.41 14.34
CA ARG A 105 -12.95 -11.40 15.16
C ARG A 105 -12.60 -12.83 14.75
N LEU A 106 -12.56 -13.13 13.45
CA LEU A 106 -12.21 -14.45 12.92
C LEU A 106 -10.77 -14.85 13.32
N VAL A 107 -9.81 -13.93 13.13
CA VAL A 107 -8.40 -14.14 13.53
C VAL A 107 -8.28 -14.39 15.03
N ALA A 108 -9.00 -13.62 15.85
CA ALA A 108 -8.97 -13.79 17.31
C ALA A 108 -9.55 -15.15 17.75
N LEU A 109 -10.62 -15.63 17.11
CA LEU A 109 -11.20 -16.94 17.39
C LEU A 109 -10.23 -18.07 17.02
N ASP A 110 -9.59 -18.01 15.85
CA ASP A 110 -8.61 -19.03 15.47
C ASP A 110 -7.36 -18.98 16.35
N ALA A 111 -6.91 -17.79 16.76
CA ALA A 111 -5.83 -17.64 17.73
C ALA A 111 -6.18 -18.29 19.09
N ALA A 112 -7.39 -18.06 19.60
CA ALA A 112 -7.86 -18.69 20.84
C ALA A 112 -7.88 -20.23 20.74
N ARG A 113 -8.29 -20.77 19.58
CA ARG A 113 -8.25 -22.20 19.31
C ARG A 113 -6.81 -22.73 19.26
N ARG A 114 -5.90 -22.07 18.54
CA ARG A 114 -4.46 -22.44 18.47
C ARG A 114 -3.80 -22.46 19.85
N LEU A 115 -4.21 -21.57 20.74
CA LEU A 115 -3.74 -21.49 22.12
C LEU A 115 -4.44 -22.48 23.07
N GLY A 116 -5.31 -23.37 22.55
CA GLY A 116 -6.03 -24.36 23.34
C GLY A 116 -7.07 -23.78 24.30
N ARG A 117 -7.51 -22.53 24.08
CA ARG A 117 -8.49 -21.86 24.95
C ARG A 117 -9.94 -22.21 24.60
N ILE A 118 -10.19 -22.60 23.35
CA ILE A 118 -11.49 -23.09 22.86
C ILE A 118 -11.27 -24.28 21.94
N SER A 119 -12.28 -25.14 21.80
CA SER A 119 -12.28 -26.23 20.83
C SER A 119 -12.48 -25.70 19.40
N GLU A 120 -12.16 -26.52 18.41
CA GLU A 120 -12.44 -26.22 17.01
C GLU A 120 -13.96 -26.04 16.75
N ALA A 121 -14.79 -26.91 17.31
CA ALA A 121 -16.25 -26.80 17.20
C ALA A 121 -16.77 -25.47 17.76
N GLU A 122 -16.22 -25.01 18.89
CA GLU A 122 -16.58 -23.73 19.51
C GLU A 122 -16.11 -22.54 18.67
N ARG A 123 -14.89 -22.61 18.08
CA ARG A 123 -14.41 -21.59 17.12
C ARG A 123 -15.40 -21.44 15.97
N ASP A 124 -15.76 -22.55 15.33
CA ASP A 124 -16.58 -22.56 14.13
C ASP A 124 -18.01 -22.07 14.41
N HIS A 125 -18.58 -22.50 15.54
CA HIS A 125 -19.89 -22.01 16.00
C HIS A 125 -19.90 -20.48 16.18
N ARG A 126 -18.88 -19.93 16.87
CA ARG A 126 -18.76 -18.49 17.11
C ARG A 126 -18.36 -17.68 15.88
N ALA A 127 -17.73 -18.31 14.89
CA ALA A 127 -17.28 -17.64 13.67
C ALA A 127 -18.43 -17.34 12.69
N GLY A 128 -19.53 -18.11 12.74
CA GLY A 128 -20.65 -18.00 11.79
C GLY A 128 -21.14 -16.56 11.53
N PRO A 129 -21.51 -15.78 12.57
CA PRO A 129 -21.93 -14.39 12.39
C PRO A 129 -20.86 -13.49 11.76
N HIS A 130 -19.58 -13.74 12.06
CA HIS A 130 -18.47 -12.95 11.53
C HIS A 130 -18.15 -13.28 10.08
N HIS A 131 -18.29 -14.54 9.66
CA HIS A 131 -18.24 -14.91 8.24
C HIS A 131 -19.37 -14.26 7.44
N ALA A 132 -20.60 -14.27 7.96
CA ALA A 132 -21.72 -13.60 7.32
C ALA A 132 -21.50 -12.08 7.18
N ALA A 133 -21.02 -11.43 8.25
CA ALA A 133 -20.67 -10.01 8.22
C ALA A 133 -19.56 -9.69 7.21
N LEU A 134 -18.52 -10.53 7.15
CA LEU A 134 -17.43 -10.38 6.19
C LEU A 134 -17.93 -10.51 4.75
N ALA A 135 -18.74 -11.53 4.46
CA ALA A 135 -19.33 -11.74 3.13
C ALA A 135 -20.21 -10.55 2.72
N ALA A 136 -21.04 -10.04 3.62
CA ALA A 136 -21.86 -8.86 3.38
C ALA A 136 -21.01 -7.62 3.09
N ALA A 137 -20.00 -7.34 3.91
CA ALA A 137 -19.11 -6.19 3.76
C ALA A 137 -18.32 -6.23 2.43
N LEU A 138 -17.90 -7.42 2.00
CA LEU A 138 -17.12 -7.60 0.76
C LEU A 138 -17.99 -7.76 -0.49
N SER A 139 -19.29 -7.94 -0.37
CA SER A 139 -20.19 -8.24 -1.51
C SER A 139 -20.12 -7.20 -2.64
N LEU A 140 -19.98 -5.91 -2.30
CA LEU A 140 -19.88 -4.80 -3.25
C LEU A 140 -18.43 -4.49 -3.66
N ARG A 141 -17.44 -5.10 -3.01
CA ARG A 141 -16.01 -4.77 -3.18
C ARG A 141 -15.54 -4.92 -4.64
N PRO A 142 -15.85 -5.98 -5.39
CA PRO A 142 -15.41 -6.11 -6.79
C PRO A 142 -15.90 -4.95 -7.68
N PHE A 143 -17.13 -4.47 -7.45
CA PHE A 143 -17.67 -3.31 -8.16
C PHE A 143 -16.94 -2.01 -7.78
N LEU A 144 -16.66 -1.80 -6.49
CA LEU A 144 -15.93 -0.62 -6.03
C LEU A 144 -14.48 -0.59 -6.52
N ASP A 145 -13.80 -1.74 -6.52
CA ASP A 145 -12.45 -1.89 -7.08
C ASP A 145 -12.42 -1.51 -8.56
N ALA A 146 -13.37 -2.01 -9.34
CA ALA A 146 -13.45 -1.69 -10.76
C ALA A 146 -13.82 -0.23 -11.03
N LEU A 147 -14.82 0.32 -10.31
CA LEU A 147 -15.33 1.66 -10.55
C LEU A 147 -14.36 2.77 -10.10
N TYR A 148 -13.63 2.54 -9.00
CA TYR A 148 -12.74 3.52 -8.39
C TYR A 148 -11.26 3.10 -8.47
N ALA A 149 -10.91 2.23 -9.42
CA ALA A 149 -9.51 1.88 -9.69
C ALA A 149 -8.68 3.16 -9.91
N PRO A 150 -7.52 3.30 -9.24
CA PRO A 150 -6.60 4.40 -9.51
C PRO A 150 -6.21 4.42 -10.99
N ALA A 151 -6.03 5.62 -11.55
CA ALA A 151 -5.55 5.76 -12.92
C ALA A 151 -4.16 5.11 -13.04
N PRO A 152 -3.83 4.40 -14.15
CA PRO A 152 -2.52 3.77 -14.32
C PRO A 152 -1.35 4.72 -14.11
N GLU A 153 -1.53 6.00 -14.40
CA GLU A 153 -0.53 7.06 -14.22
C GLU A 153 -0.18 7.33 -12.76
N VAL A 154 -1.05 6.99 -11.80
CA VAL A 154 -0.72 7.04 -10.36
C VAL A 154 0.41 6.05 -10.05
N LEU A 155 0.31 4.85 -10.63
CA LEU A 155 1.28 3.79 -10.41
C LEU A 155 2.53 3.97 -11.30
N ALA A 156 2.38 4.43 -12.53
CA ALA A 156 3.47 4.67 -13.47
C ALA A 156 3.29 6.05 -14.17
N PRO A 157 3.72 7.16 -13.52
CA PRO A 157 3.54 8.51 -14.05
C PRO A 157 4.26 8.70 -15.39
N ARG A 158 3.55 9.19 -16.41
CA ARG A 158 4.09 9.32 -17.79
C ARG A 158 5.17 10.39 -17.92
N ASP A 159 5.02 11.50 -17.20
CA ASP A 159 5.95 12.62 -17.27
C ASP A 159 7.24 12.28 -16.50
N ASP A 160 8.37 12.34 -17.22
CA ASP A 160 9.70 12.05 -16.68
C ASP A 160 10.10 13.00 -15.55
N ALA A 161 9.58 14.23 -15.51
CA ALA A 161 9.86 15.19 -14.43
C ALA A 161 9.11 14.87 -13.13
N THR A 162 8.16 13.93 -13.14
CA THR A 162 7.37 13.58 -11.94
C THR A 162 8.29 12.99 -10.87
N VAL A 163 8.35 13.62 -9.70
CA VAL A 163 9.07 13.09 -8.53
C VAL A 163 8.33 11.88 -7.98
N VAL A 164 8.97 10.71 -8.02
CA VAL A 164 8.41 9.45 -7.51
C VAL A 164 8.94 9.11 -6.11
N CYS A 165 10.15 9.54 -5.77
CA CYS A 165 10.69 9.40 -4.42
C CYS A 165 10.98 10.78 -3.82
N ARG A 166 10.02 11.31 -3.04
CA ARG A 166 10.17 12.62 -2.38
C ARG A 166 11.36 12.73 -1.43
N CYS A 167 11.82 11.61 -0.88
CA CYS A 167 12.88 11.63 0.14
C CYS A 167 14.28 11.74 -0.46
N GLU A 168 14.46 11.25 -1.70
CA GLU A 168 15.75 11.25 -2.41
C GLU A 168 15.62 12.03 -3.74
N GLU A 169 14.52 12.76 -3.91
CA GLU A 169 14.20 13.59 -5.07
C GLU A 169 14.31 12.88 -6.43
N VAL A 170 14.04 11.57 -6.45
CA VAL A 170 14.13 10.75 -7.67
C VAL A 170 12.88 10.93 -8.52
N THR A 171 13.10 11.18 -9.81
CA THR A 171 12.07 11.36 -10.84
C THR A 171 11.73 10.07 -11.58
N ALA A 172 10.57 10.02 -12.24
CA ALA A 172 10.14 8.90 -13.06
C ALA A 172 11.12 8.62 -14.21
N GLY A 173 11.64 9.67 -14.85
CA GLY A 173 12.62 9.57 -15.92
C GLY A 173 13.94 8.93 -15.47
N GLN A 174 14.40 9.26 -14.27
CA GLN A 174 15.59 8.61 -13.68
C GLN A 174 15.36 7.12 -13.42
N VAL A 175 14.17 6.72 -12.96
CA VAL A 175 13.83 5.30 -12.77
C VAL A 175 13.82 4.55 -14.10
N ARG A 176 13.21 5.13 -15.15
CA ARG A 176 13.24 4.56 -16.50
C ARG A 176 14.67 4.43 -17.03
N LEU A 177 15.50 5.45 -16.83
CA LEU A 177 16.91 5.38 -17.20
C LEU A 177 17.63 4.25 -16.48
N ALA A 178 17.45 4.10 -15.17
CA ALA A 178 18.03 3.00 -14.41
C ALA A 178 17.56 1.62 -14.91
N ALA A 179 16.29 1.50 -15.30
CA ALA A 179 15.78 0.29 -15.92
C ALA A 179 16.49 0.02 -17.25
N ARG A 180 16.59 1.01 -18.16
CA ARG A 180 17.33 0.88 -19.43
C ARG A 180 18.81 0.50 -19.22
N LEU A 181 19.43 0.98 -18.15
CA LEU A 181 20.83 0.69 -17.81
C LEU A 181 21.08 -0.67 -17.14
N GLY A 182 20.05 -1.43 -16.76
CA GLY A 182 20.26 -2.76 -16.19
C GLY A 182 19.53 -3.06 -14.88
N ALA A 183 18.84 -2.10 -14.25
CA ALA A 183 18.04 -2.40 -13.07
C ALA A 183 16.83 -3.30 -13.42
N THR A 184 16.71 -4.46 -12.77
CA THR A 184 15.59 -5.41 -13.00
C THR A 184 14.48 -5.28 -11.96
N GLY A 185 14.68 -4.46 -10.93
CA GLY A 185 13.70 -4.28 -9.87
C GLY A 185 14.11 -3.17 -8.89
N PRO A 186 13.25 -2.84 -7.93
CA PRO A 186 13.44 -1.68 -7.08
C PRO A 186 14.66 -1.82 -6.15
N ASN A 187 15.09 -3.04 -5.77
CA ASN A 187 16.31 -3.22 -4.96
C ASN A 187 17.59 -2.87 -5.74
N GLN A 188 17.63 -3.14 -7.05
CA GLN A 188 18.77 -2.75 -7.88
C GLN A 188 18.72 -1.26 -8.20
N ALA A 189 17.54 -0.73 -8.56
CA ALA A 189 17.35 0.70 -8.77
C ALA A 189 17.73 1.53 -7.53
N LYS A 190 17.50 1.00 -6.32
CA LYS A 190 17.96 1.59 -5.07
C LYS A 190 19.49 1.78 -5.02
N ALA A 191 20.29 0.91 -5.61
CA ALA A 191 21.74 1.09 -5.64
C ALA A 191 22.17 2.27 -6.54
N TYR A 192 21.45 2.50 -7.65
CA TYR A 192 21.73 3.58 -8.59
C TYR A 192 21.17 4.93 -8.13
N LEU A 193 19.94 4.93 -7.64
CA LEU A 193 19.13 6.14 -7.45
C LEU A 193 18.83 6.44 -5.98
N ARG A 194 19.17 5.51 -5.06
CA ARG A 194 18.81 5.58 -3.64
C ARG A 194 17.30 5.58 -3.36
N ALA A 195 16.44 5.46 -4.38
CA ALA A 195 15.00 5.41 -4.23
C ALA A 195 14.58 4.34 -3.19
N GLY A 196 13.88 4.78 -2.14
CA GLY A 196 13.50 3.94 -1.00
C GLY A 196 14.48 3.96 0.19
N MET A 197 15.54 4.78 0.16
CA MET A 197 16.50 4.92 1.28
C MET A 197 16.15 6.00 2.29
N GLY A 198 15.24 6.92 1.96
CA GLY A 198 14.81 7.97 2.88
C GLY A 198 14.01 7.45 4.10
N PRO A 199 13.58 8.34 5.01
CA PRO A 199 12.92 7.96 6.27
C PRO A 199 11.61 7.18 6.06
N CYS A 200 10.97 7.32 4.90
CA CYS A 200 9.78 6.54 4.57
C CYS A 200 10.10 5.06 4.26
N GLN A 201 11.37 4.71 3.98
CA GLN A 201 11.86 3.37 3.65
C GLN A 201 11.10 2.70 2.50
N GLY A 202 10.76 3.48 1.47
CA GLY A 202 10.09 2.96 0.28
C GLY A 202 8.58 2.80 0.37
N ARG A 203 7.94 3.21 1.48
CA ARG A 203 6.47 3.17 1.64
C ARG A 203 5.71 3.88 0.53
N MET A 204 6.22 5.05 0.13
CA MET A 204 5.55 5.90 -0.85
C MET A 204 5.95 5.54 -2.28
N CYS A 205 7.24 5.31 -2.52
CA CYS A 205 7.77 5.18 -3.88
C CYS A 205 7.93 3.73 -4.36
N GLY A 206 7.94 2.75 -3.45
CA GLY A 206 8.39 1.38 -3.77
C GLY A 206 7.57 0.71 -4.87
N THR A 207 6.24 0.82 -4.81
CA THR A 207 5.34 0.23 -5.82
C THR A 207 5.47 0.97 -7.16
N THR A 208 5.53 2.30 -7.14
CA THR A 208 5.72 3.13 -8.35
C THR A 208 7.06 2.85 -9.03
N VAL A 209 8.14 2.71 -8.27
CA VAL A 209 9.46 2.36 -8.82
C VAL A 209 9.42 0.97 -9.47
N ALA A 210 8.81 -0.03 -8.81
CA ALA A 210 8.67 -1.36 -9.38
C ALA A 210 7.84 -1.34 -10.67
N ALA A 211 6.72 -0.61 -10.69
CA ALA A 211 5.86 -0.49 -11.86
C ALA A 211 6.53 0.21 -13.04
N LEU A 212 7.29 1.29 -12.81
CA LEU A 212 8.05 1.98 -13.85
C LEU A 212 9.12 1.07 -14.47
N ILE A 213 9.84 0.31 -13.64
CA ILE A 213 10.84 -0.65 -14.11
C ILE A 213 10.16 -1.76 -14.93
N ALA A 214 9.06 -2.33 -14.42
CA ALA A 214 8.29 -3.36 -15.11
C ALA A 214 7.82 -2.89 -16.49
N ALA A 215 7.22 -1.70 -16.55
CA ALA A 215 6.73 -1.09 -17.78
C ALA A 215 7.87 -0.82 -18.78
N GLU A 216 9.00 -0.27 -18.33
CA GLU A 216 10.15 0.03 -19.21
C GLU A 216 10.81 -1.25 -19.76
N ARG A 217 10.75 -2.35 -19.01
CA ARG A 217 11.39 -3.63 -19.37
C ARG A 217 10.46 -4.62 -20.06
N GLY A 218 9.15 -4.40 -20.02
CA GLY A 218 8.15 -5.29 -20.62
C GLY A 218 7.89 -6.58 -19.85
N PHE A 219 8.09 -6.59 -18.52
CA PHE A 219 7.73 -7.73 -17.66
C PHE A 219 6.67 -7.36 -16.61
N SER A 220 6.18 -8.34 -15.86
CA SER A 220 5.16 -8.13 -14.83
C SER A 220 5.72 -7.39 -13.60
N ILE A 221 4.87 -6.70 -12.83
CA ILE A 221 5.33 -6.08 -11.57
C ILE A 221 5.75 -7.14 -10.54
N GLU A 222 5.21 -8.34 -10.65
CA GLU A 222 5.61 -9.51 -9.88
C GLU A 222 7.08 -9.87 -10.14
N ASP A 223 7.49 -9.89 -11.41
CA ASP A 223 8.88 -10.15 -11.82
C ASP A 223 9.83 -9.03 -11.39
N ALA A 224 9.36 -7.78 -11.41
CA ALA A 224 10.10 -6.64 -10.86
C ALA A 224 10.37 -6.83 -9.36
N GLY A 225 9.45 -7.50 -8.68
CA GLY A 225 9.47 -7.73 -7.25
C GLY A 225 9.37 -6.43 -6.47
N THR A 226 9.96 -6.43 -5.27
CA THR A 226 9.71 -5.38 -4.30
C THR A 226 10.94 -4.99 -3.49
N LEU A 227 10.95 -3.78 -2.91
CA LEU A 227 11.97 -3.39 -1.93
C LEU A 227 11.94 -4.35 -0.74
N ARG A 228 13.11 -4.79 -0.26
CA ARG A 228 13.21 -5.64 0.93
C ARG A 228 13.23 -4.77 2.19
N PRO A 229 12.14 -4.70 3.00
CA PRO A 229 12.14 -3.88 4.21
C PRO A 229 13.01 -4.53 5.28
N ARG A 230 13.64 -3.71 6.13
CA ARG A 230 14.46 -4.15 7.26
C ARG A 230 14.05 -3.38 8.51
N ALA A 231 14.34 -3.96 9.67
CA ALA A 231 14.25 -3.22 10.93
C ALA A 231 15.32 -2.12 10.98
N PRO A 232 15.07 -1.00 11.67
CA PRO A 232 13.83 -0.66 12.37
C PRO A 232 12.73 -0.22 11.39
N PHE A 233 11.47 -0.61 11.66
CA PHE A 233 10.36 -0.29 10.75
C PHE A 233 9.98 1.18 10.81
N LYS A 234 10.15 1.84 11.94
CA LYS A 234 10.02 3.29 12.07
C LYS A 234 11.38 3.85 12.50
N PRO A 235 11.74 5.07 12.08
CA PRO A 235 12.94 5.72 12.60
C PRO A 235 12.89 5.76 14.12
N LEU A 236 13.99 5.35 14.75
CA LEU A 236 14.26 5.46 16.17
C LEU A 236 15.60 6.18 16.30
N THR A 237 15.74 7.00 17.33
CA THR A 237 17.01 7.64 17.68
C THR A 237 17.98 6.60 18.24
N VAL A 238 19.28 6.88 18.12
CA VAL A 238 20.32 6.04 18.74
C VAL A 238 20.16 6.00 20.26
N GLY A 239 19.71 7.10 20.87
CA GLY A 239 19.45 7.17 22.31
C GLY A 239 18.30 6.25 22.76
N GLU A 240 17.20 6.21 22.00
CA GLU A 240 16.10 5.26 22.27
C GLU A 240 16.57 3.80 22.17
N LEU A 241 17.38 3.49 21.16
CA LEU A 241 17.93 2.14 21.00
C LEU A 241 18.89 1.77 22.14
N ALA A 242 19.75 2.71 22.56
CA ALA A 242 20.70 2.50 23.66
C ALA A 242 20.04 2.40 25.04
N ALA A 243 18.83 2.96 25.18
CA ALA A 243 18.04 2.89 26.41
C ALA A 243 17.20 1.61 26.53
N LEU A 244 17.17 0.75 25.50
CA LEU A 244 16.49 -0.53 25.60
C LEU A 244 17.19 -1.40 26.67
N PRO A 245 16.43 -2.10 27.53
CA PRO A 245 17.02 -3.05 28.45
C PRO A 245 17.79 -4.12 27.65
N PRO A 246 18.95 -4.59 28.14
CA PRO A 246 19.64 -5.71 27.51
C PRO A 246 18.68 -6.89 27.38
N GLU A 247 18.62 -7.51 26.21
CA GLU A 247 17.88 -8.76 26.06
C GLU A 247 18.51 -9.80 26.99
N GLU A 248 17.75 -10.29 27.98
CA GLU A 248 18.07 -11.56 28.63
C GLU A 248 17.90 -12.64 27.56
N VAL A 249 19.00 -12.99 26.90
CA VAL A 249 19.03 -14.13 25.98
C VAL A 249 18.85 -15.39 26.84
N ALA A 250 17.62 -15.89 26.91
CA ALA A 250 17.26 -17.17 27.52
C ALA A 250 17.52 -18.35 26.56
#